data_AF-A0A0P9DW09-F1
#
_entry.id   AF-A0A0P9DW09-F1
#
_cell.length_a   1.000
_cell.length_b   1.000
_cell.length_c   1.000
_cell.angle_alpha   90.00
_cell.angle_beta   90.00
_cell.angle_gamma   90.00
#
_symmetry.space_group_name_H-M   'P 1'
#
loop_
_entity.id
_entity.type
_entity.pdbx_description
1 polymer ?
#
loop_
_entity_poly.entity_id
_entity_poly.type
_entity_poly.pdbx_seq_one_letter_code
_entity_poly.pdbx_strand_id
1 'polypeptide(L)' 'MQLSVRVTPRVKDIVAQVAQSEGVDVSEWLRNLIVGELKGRGVLPTVLTVPGLREEGVAGV' A
#
# COMPACT_ATOMS: atom_id res chain seq x y z
N MET A 1 -6.46 -13.97 4.36
CA MET A 1 -7.16 -13.80 3.06
C MET A 1 -6.11 -13.55 1.98
N GLN A 2 -6.30 -14.09 0.78
CA GLN A 2 -5.39 -13.94 -0.36
C GLN A 2 -6.08 -13.16 -1.48
N LEU A 3 -5.39 -12.17 -2.05
CA LEU A 3 -5.82 -11.46 -3.26
C LEU A 3 -5.06 -12.05 -4.46
N SER A 4 -5.76 -12.37 -5.54
CA SER A 4 -5.15 -12.89 -6.78
C SER A 4 -5.50 -11.99 -7.96
N VAL A 5 -4.48 -11.55 -8.69
CA VAL A 5 -4.62 -10.67 -9.86
C VAL A 5 -4.02 -11.36 -11.08
N ARG A 6 -4.75 -11.34 -12.20
CA ARG A 6 -4.23 -11.81 -13.49
C ARG A 6 -3.44 -10.68 -14.14
N VAL A 7 -2.20 -10.98 -14.51
CA VAL A 7 -1.32 -10.08 -15.26
C VAL A 7 -0.69 -10.83 -16.42
N THR A 8 -0.17 -10.10 -17.40
CA THR A 8 0.61 -10.72 -18.49
C THR A 8 1.94 -11.27 -17.94
N PRO A 9 2.55 -12.29 -18.57
CA PRO A 9 3.83 -12.83 -18.13
C PRO A 9 4.91 -11.76 -17.98
N ARG A 10 4.98 -10.83 -18.94
CA ARG A 10 5.95 -9.72 -18.90
C ARG A 10 5.79 -8.82 -17.68
N VAL A 11 4.55 -8.51 -17.26
CA VAL A 11 4.31 -7.72 -16.05
C VAL A 11 4.75 -8.49 -14.81
N LYS A 12 4.46 -9.80 -14.74
CA LYS A 12 4.93 -10.65 -13.64
C LYS A 12 6.46 -10.63 -13.52
N ASP A 13 7.18 -10.73 -14.63
CA ASP A 13 8.65 -10.76 -14.63
C ASP A 13 9.23 -9.42 -14.16
N ILE A 14 8.66 -8.30 -14.62
CA ILE A 14 9.07 -6.95 -14.19
C ILE A 14 8.84 -6.78 -12.69
N VAL A 15 7.66 -7.17 -12.17
CA VAL A 15 7.36 -7.08 -10.74
C VAL A 15 8.37 -7.88 -9.91
N ALA A 16 8.70 -9.10 -10.34
CA ALA A 16 9.69 -9.93 -9.66
C ALA A 16 11.09 -9.29 -9.68
N GLN A 17 11.51 -8.72 -10.81
CA GLN A 17 12.79 -8.05 -10.93
C GLN A 17 12.89 -6.82 -10.01
N VAL A 18 11.84 -5.99 -9.97
CA VAL A 18 11.83 -4.78 -9.15
C VAL A 18 11.82 -5.13 -7.66
N ALA A 19 10.97 -6.06 -7.23
CA ALA A 19 10.94 -6.54 -5.85
C ALA A 19 12.33 -7.05 -5.40
N GLN A 20 12.99 -7.87 -6.25
CA GLN A 20 14.34 -8.35 -6.00
C GLN A 20 15.38 -7.22 -5.90
N SER A 21 15.27 -6.19 -6.76
CA SER A 21 16.19 -5.04 -6.73
C SER A 21 16.04 -4.17 -5.48
N GLU A 22 14.83 -4.15 -4.89
CA GLU A 22 14.53 -3.47 -3.64
C GLU A 22 14.78 -4.35 -2.40
N GLY A 23 15.18 -5.62 -2.60
CA GLY A 23 15.50 -6.56 -1.51
C GLY A 23 14.29 -7.09 -0.76
N VAL A 24 13.09 -7.05 -1.35
CA VAL A 24 11.83 -7.53 -0.76
C VAL A 24 11.20 -8.63 -1.61
N ASP A 25 10.27 -9.40 -1.02
CA ASP A 25 9.50 -10.37 -1.80
C ASP A 25 8.39 -9.71 -2.62
N VAL A 26 7.88 -10.44 -3.61
CA VAL A 26 6.83 -9.94 -4.53
C VAL A 26 5.54 -9.54 -3.81
N SER A 27 5.15 -10.27 -2.77
CA SER A 27 3.92 -9.99 -2.02
C SER A 27 4.06 -8.72 -1.20
N GLU A 28 5.21 -8.53 -0.55
CA GLU A 28 5.55 -7.31 0.18
C GLU A 28 5.61 -6.11 -0.77
N TRP A 29 6.29 -6.26 -1.91
CA TRP A 29 6.39 -5.19 -2.91
C TRP A 29 5.02 -4.77 -3.43
N LEU A 30 4.17 -5.73 -3.83
CA LEU A 30 2.81 -5.45 -4.28
C LEU A 30 1.95 -4.83 -3.17
N ARG A 31 2.10 -5.28 -1.92
CA ARG A 31 1.41 -4.68 -0.78
C ARG A 31 1.80 -3.22 -0.63
N ASN A 32 3.09 -2.91 -0.68
CA ASN A 32 3.59 -1.55 -0.52
C ASN A 32 3.12 -0.64 -1.66
N LEU A 33 3.14 -1.15 -2.90
CA LEU A 33 2.57 -0.46 -4.07
C LEU A 33 1.09 -0.14 -3.87
N ILE A 34 0.26 -1.13 -3.51
CA ILE A 34 -1.18 -0.95 -3.31
C ILE A 34 -1.45 0.04 -2.18
N VAL A 35 -0.75 -0.11 -1.03
CA VAL A 35 -0.90 0.81 0.10
C VAL A 35 -0.51 2.24 -0.28
N GLY A 36 0.61 2.41 -1.00
CA GLY A 36 1.06 3.71 -1.48
C GLY A 36 0.05 4.39 -2.39
N GLU A 37 -0.49 3.65 -3.37
CA GLU A 37 -1.51 4.13 -4.29
C GLU A 37 -2.80 4.54 -3.56
N LEU A 38 -3.28 3.70 -2.63
CA LEU A 38 -4.52 3.96 -1.88
C LEU A 38 -4.36 5.16 -0.91
N LYS A 39 -3.19 5.32 -0.29
CA LYS A 39 -2.86 6.51 0.50
C LYS A 39 -2.80 7.75 -0.38
N GLY A 40 -2.17 7.67 -1.55
CA GLY A 40 -2.09 8.78 -2.51
C GLY A 40 -3.47 9.23 -3.01
N ARG A 41 -4.43 8.31 -3.10
CA ARG A 41 -5.84 8.61 -3.41
C ARG A 41 -6.67 9.06 -2.21
N GLY A 42 -6.12 9.07 -1.01
CA GLY A 42 -6.84 9.41 0.22
C GLY A 42 -7.93 8.41 0.63
N VAL A 43 -7.92 7.20 0.06
CA VAL A 43 -8.94 6.16 0.35
C VAL A 43 -8.50 5.22 1.47
N LEU A 44 -7.20 5.18 1.76
CA LEU A 44 -6.68 4.51 2.95
C LEU A 44 -6.33 5.56 4.00
N PRO A 45 -6.79 5.42 5.26
CA PRO A 45 -6.39 6.31 6.34
C PRO A 45 -4.86 6.35 6.48
N THR A 46 -4.28 7.55 6.39
CA THR A 46 -2.82 7.74 6.57
C THR A 46 -2.41 7.55 8.02
N VAL A 47 -3.32 7.88 8.93
CA VAL A 47 -3.24 7.61 10.36
C VAL A 47 -4.15 6.43 10.63
N LEU A 48 -3.71 5.46 11.44
CA LEU A 48 -4.62 4.45 11.99
C LEU A 48 -5.69 5.22 12.78
N THR A 49 -6.83 5.50 12.16
CA THR A 49 -8.03 5.91 12.88
C THR A 49 -8.44 4.70 13.70
N VAL A 50 -7.89 4.60 14.91
CA VAL A 50 -8.39 3.69 15.92
C VAL A 50 -9.83 4.13 16.16
N PRO A 51 -10.85 3.26 15.93
CA PRO A 51 -12.22 3.60 16.23
C PRO A 51 -12.32 3.98 17.71
N GLY A 52 -12.48 5.27 18.02
CA GLY A 52 -12.54 5.79 19.39
C GLY A 52 -11.48 6.84 19.76
N LEU A 53 -10.45 7.08 18.96
CA LEU A 53 -9.55 8.23 19.15
C LEU A 53 -10.01 9.38 18.25
N ARG A 54 -10.86 10.24 18.81
CA ARG A 54 -11.18 11.55 18.26
C ARG A 54 -9.88 12.36 18.26
N GLU A 55 -9.41 12.78 17.09
CA GLU A 55 -8.32 13.76 16.99
C GLU A 55 -8.83 15.08 17.57
N GLU A 56 -8.51 15.34 18.84
CA GLU A 56 -8.63 16.66 19.44
C GLU A 56 -7.31 17.41 19.23
N GLY A 57 -7.35 18.39 18.32
CA GLY A 57 -6.28 19.37 18.07
C GLY A 57 -6.18 19.65 16.56
N VAL A 58 -6.47 20.85 16.03
CA VAL A 58 -6.40 22.20 16.58
C VAL A 58 -7.46 23.06 15.86
N ALA A 59 -8.39 23.64 16.60
CA ALA A 59 -9.00 24.91 16.20
C ALA A 59 -8.02 26.00 16.62
N GLY A 60 -7.55 26.78 15.65
CA GLY A 60 -6.75 27.96 15.94
C GLY A 60 -7.55 28.93 16.83
N VAL A 61 -6.88 29.46 17.85
CA VAL A 61 -6.56 30.88 18.10
C VAL A 61 -5.57 30.89 19.28
#